data_AF-A0A3N1GJT2-F1
#
_entry.id   AF-A0A3N1GJT2-F1
#
_cell.length_a   1.000
_cell.length_b   1.000
_cell.length_c   1.000
_cell.angle_alpha   90.00
_cell.angle_beta   90.00
_cell.angle_gamma   90.00
#
_symmetry.space_group_name_H-M   'P 1'
#
loop_
_entity.id
_entity.type
_entity.pdbx_description
1 polymer ?
#
loop_
_entity_poly.entity_id
_entity_poly.type
_entity_poly.pdbx_seq_one_letter_code
_entity_poly.pdbx_strand_id
1 'polypeptide(L)'
;MDILDEVLARAAADPVVRGVILTGSRARGTETARSDYDVTIAVAEQPQPWRHSTRTDALDEVVCTVEALTDTSVHWQRYFYRDAKVLLDRLNGGIAELIDRQATLSAEEAALHARTSLDAYVNQLYRCAKSRRDGFAEAALLDEAESLPWLLETVFALHGRLRPYNKYLRWELESFPLPGDWNTALMPDRVRTASLRLFPAVETLARCHGHAEVLEGWGSDIELIHAFAEAAGADRC
;
A
#
# COMPACT_ATOMS: atom_id res chain seq x y z
N MET A 1 22.76 1.63 26.46
CA MET A 1 22.14 2.66 25.62
C MET A 1 21.19 1.90 24.70
N ASP A 2 19.93 2.32 24.56
CA ASP A 2 19.03 1.66 23.60
C ASP A 2 19.58 1.90 22.17
N ILE A 3 19.41 0.94 21.26
CA ILE A 3 19.93 1.04 19.89
C ILE A 3 19.42 2.30 19.18
N LEU A 4 18.18 2.71 19.48
CA LEU A 4 17.60 3.94 18.97
C LEU A 4 18.28 5.19 19.56
N ASP A 5 18.66 5.17 20.84
CA ASP A 5 19.43 6.26 21.45
C ASP A 5 20.81 6.40 20.79
N GLU A 6 21.45 5.30 20.41
CA GLU A 6 22.74 5.34 19.71
C GLU A 6 22.61 5.97 18.32
N VAL A 7 21.56 5.60 17.59
CA VAL A 7 21.24 6.19 16.28
C VAL A 7 20.97 7.70 16.42
N LEU A 8 20.16 8.09 17.40
CA LEU A 8 19.84 9.50 17.64
C LEU A 8 21.06 10.32 18.07
N ALA A 9 21.90 9.79 18.97
CA ALA A 9 23.12 10.46 19.40
C ALA A 9 24.08 10.68 18.21
N ARG A 10 24.24 9.66 17.36
CA ARG A 10 25.07 9.72 16.15
C ARG A 10 24.51 10.72 15.13
N ALA A 11 23.21 10.66 14.84
CA ALA A 11 22.55 11.58 13.91
C ALA A 11 22.55 13.03 14.41
N ALA A 12 22.39 13.24 15.72
CA ALA A 12 22.45 14.55 16.34
C ALA A 12 23.86 15.18 16.28
N ALA A 13 24.92 14.36 16.21
CA ALA A 13 26.29 14.84 16.06
C ALA A 13 26.68 15.15 14.60
N ASP A 14 26.03 14.53 13.61
CA ASP A 14 26.34 14.75 12.19
C ASP A 14 25.58 15.97 11.63
N PRO A 15 26.25 17.04 11.18
CA PRO A 15 25.59 18.25 10.67
C PRO A 15 24.93 18.09 9.30
N VAL A 16 25.13 16.97 8.59
CA VAL A 16 24.51 16.68 7.28
C VAL A 16 23.09 16.12 7.45
N VAL A 17 22.80 15.49 8.60
CA VAL A 17 21.48 14.96 8.91
C VAL A 17 20.46 16.11 9.05
N ARG A 18 19.29 15.91 8.46
CA ARG A 18 18.14 16.80 8.51
C ARG A 18 16.96 16.18 9.25
N GLY A 19 16.83 14.86 9.24
CA GLY A 19 15.84 14.17 10.06
C GLY A 19 16.15 12.71 10.32
N VAL A 20 15.48 12.17 11.34
CA VAL A 20 15.48 10.75 11.71
C VAL A 20 14.03 10.32 11.83
N ILE A 21 13.65 9.30 11.08
CA ILE A 21 12.27 8.81 11.00
C ILE A 21 12.26 7.34 11.39
N LEU A 22 11.50 6.99 12.42
CA LEU A 22 11.22 5.61 12.80
C LEU A 22 9.94 5.15 12.09
N THR A 23 10.02 4.01 11.40
CA THR A 23 8.88 3.41 10.70
C THR A 23 8.65 1.99 11.22
N GLY A 24 8.08 1.11 10.39
CA GLY A 24 7.91 -0.29 10.76
C GLY A 24 6.95 -0.56 11.91
N SER A 25 7.09 -1.76 12.49
CA SER A 25 6.20 -2.22 13.55
C SER A 25 6.36 -1.44 14.84
N ARG A 26 7.58 -1.01 15.18
CA ARG A 26 7.87 -0.22 16.40
C ARG A 26 7.31 1.20 16.35
N ALA A 27 7.24 1.82 15.18
CA ALA A 27 6.51 3.09 15.03
C ALA A 27 5.01 2.89 15.33
N ARG A 28 4.43 1.80 14.81
CA ARG A 28 3.00 1.48 14.86
C ARG A 28 2.52 0.81 16.16
N GLY A 29 3.43 0.41 17.05
CA GLY A 29 3.08 -0.34 18.26
C GLY A 29 2.63 -1.78 17.97
N THR A 30 3.08 -2.36 16.86
CA THR A 30 2.73 -3.72 16.41
C THR A 30 3.97 -4.63 16.40
N GLU A 31 5.01 -4.27 17.14
CA GLU A 31 6.26 -5.01 17.20
C GLU A 31 6.10 -6.37 17.87
N THR A 32 6.97 -7.29 17.49
CA THR A 32 7.11 -8.61 18.12
C THR A 32 8.49 -8.71 18.74
N ALA A 33 8.75 -9.79 19.48
CA ALA A 33 10.09 -10.08 20.00
C ALA A 33 11.18 -10.18 18.91
N ARG A 34 10.80 -10.35 17.64
CA ARG A 34 11.72 -10.43 16.47
C ARG A 34 11.75 -9.15 15.63
N SER A 35 11.12 -8.07 16.08
CA SER A 35 11.11 -6.81 15.34
C SER A 35 12.43 -6.05 15.51
N ASP A 36 13.04 -5.71 14.40
CA ASP A 36 14.09 -4.71 14.27
C ASP A 36 13.53 -3.28 14.41
N TYR A 37 14.43 -2.30 14.42
CA TYR A 37 14.13 -0.89 14.24
C TYR A 37 14.30 -0.54 12.76
N ASP A 38 13.23 -0.11 12.09
CA ASP A 38 13.29 0.45 10.75
C ASP A 38 13.50 1.98 10.86
N VAL A 39 14.69 2.47 10.49
CA VAL A 39 15.04 3.89 10.61
C VAL A 39 15.44 4.47 9.25
N THR A 40 14.82 5.59 8.88
CA THR A 40 15.25 6.40 7.74
C THR A 40 15.97 7.65 8.23
N ILE A 41 17.18 7.87 7.74
CA ILE A 41 17.98 9.08 7.98
C ILE A 41 17.86 9.99 6.76
N ALA A 42 17.22 11.14 6.93
CA ALA A 42 17.09 12.15 5.88
C ALA A 42 18.30 13.09 5.94
N VAL A 43 19.00 13.25 4.82
CA VAL A 43 20.15 14.15 4.66
C VAL A 43 19.87 15.22 3.61
N ALA A 44 20.53 16.38 3.71
CA ALA A 44 20.35 17.45 2.70
C ALA A 44 20.80 17.00 1.31
N GLU A 45 21.97 16.36 1.25
CA GLU A 45 22.59 15.79 0.05
C GLU A 45 23.14 14.41 0.43
N GLN A 46 23.28 13.50 -0.53
CA GLN A 46 23.92 12.21 -0.27
C GLN A 46 25.43 12.31 -0.50
N PRO A 47 26.27 12.40 0.56
CA PRO A 47 27.71 12.32 0.39
C PRO A 47 28.13 10.90 0.02
N GLN A 48 29.05 10.75 -0.95
CA GLN A 48 29.70 9.46 -1.22
C GLN A 48 31.06 9.36 -0.51
N PRO A 49 31.39 8.23 0.16
CA PRO A 49 30.49 7.17 0.63
C PRO A 49 29.80 7.52 1.97
N TRP A 50 28.50 7.22 2.08
CA TRP A 50 27.70 7.52 3.28
C TRP A 50 28.05 6.61 4.46
N ARG A 51 28.02 7.16 5.68
CA ARG A 51 28.65 6.56 6.89
C ARG A 51 27.73 5.71 7.76
N HIS A 52 26.45 5.69 7.49
CA HIS A 52 25.47 5.34 8.51
C HIS A 52 24.63 4.09 8.16
N SER A 53 24.74 3.54 6.95
CA SER A 53 23.87 2.44 6.50
C SER A 53 24.23 1.17 7.23
N THR A 54 23.23 0.63 7.92
CA THR A 54 23.42 -0.48 8.84
C THR A 54 22.27 -1.44 8.67
N ARG A 55 22.57 -2.70 8.33
CA ARG A 55 21.59 -3.79 8.35
C ARG A 55 22.06 -4.86 9.31
N THR A 56 21.30 -5.05 10.37
CA THR A 56 21.49 -6.08 11.39
C THR A 56 20.13 -6.70 11.75
N ASP A 57 20.14 -7.72 12.61
CA ASP A 57 18.91 -8.32 13.15
C ASP A 57 18.10 -7.37 14.04
N ALA A 58 18.72 -6.28 14.54
CA ALA A 58 18.10 -5.32 15.45
C ALA A 58 17.82 -3.95 14.81
N LEU A 59 18.47 -3.61 13.70
CA LEU A 59 18.40 -2.29 13.05
C LEU A 59 18.50 -2.44 11.53
N ASP A 60 17.55 -1.83 10.83
CA ASP A 60 17.59 -1.53 9.39
C ASP A 60 17.63 -0.01 9.21
N GLU A 61 18.79 0.53 8.86
CA GLU A 61 18.97 1.96 8.66
C GLU A 61 19.22 2.30 7.18
N VAL A 62 18.34 3.14 6.65
CA VAL A 62 18.33 3.57 5.25
C VAL A 62 18.51 5.09 5.14
N VAL A 63 19.21 5.54 4.10
CA VAL A 63 19.36 6.98 3.75
C VAL A 63 18.32 7.37 2.74
N CYS A 64 17.83 8.58 2.85
CA CYS A 64 17.30 9.32 1.71
C CYS A 64 17.77 10.77 1.74
N THR A 65 17.72 11.44 0.59
CA THR A 65 17.80 12.90 0.59
C THR A 65 16.44 13.47 1.02
N VAL A 66 16.44 14.69 1.55
CA VAL A 66 15.20 15.45 1.76
C VAL A 66 14.43 15.58 0.44
N GLU A 67 15.12 15.77 -0.68
CA GLU A 67 14.52 15.82 -2.02
C GLU A 67 13.79 14.50 -2.37
N ALA A 68 14.38 13.34 -2.08
CA ALA A 68 13.74 12.06 -2.35
C ALA A 68 12.44 11.85 -1.55
N LEU A 69 12.31 12.47 -0.37
CA LEU A 69 11.05 12.44 0.39
C LEU A 69 9.95 13.26 -0.26
N THR A 70 10.26 14.19 -1.18
CA THR A 70 9.25 14.95 -1.93
C THR A 70 8.60 14.13 -3.04
N ASP A 71 9.26 13.06 -3.50
CA ASP A 71 8.77 12.22 -4.58
C ASP A 71 7.71 11.23 -4.07
N THR A 72 6.45 11.53 -4.40
CA THR A 72 5.29 10.69 -4.07
C THR A 72 4.87 9.74 -5.21
N SER A 73 5.65 9.66 -6.29
CA SER A 73 5.28 8.87 -7.48
C SER A 73 5.32 7.35 -7.26
N VAL A 74 6.14 6.88 -6.33
CA VAL A 74 6.27 5.44 -6.04
C VAL A 74 5.23 5.01 -5.00
N HIS A 75 3.97 4.87 -5.40
CA HIS A 75 2.84 4.69 -4.48
C HIS A 75 2.97 3.53 -3.49
N TRP A 76 3.45 2.36 -3.93
CA TRP A 76 3.49 1.16 -3.08
C TRP A 76 4.39 1.33 -1.85
N GLN A 77 5.44 2.16 -1.93
CA GLN A 77 6.39 2.36 -0.83
C GLN A 77 5.85 3.35 0.22
N ARG A 78 4.88 4.19 -0.15
CA ARG A 78 4.37 5.29 0.67
C ARG A 78 3.78 4.84 1.99
N TYR A 79 3.11 3.68 2.00
CA TYR A 79 2.53 3.12 3.22
C TYR A 79 3.59 2.86 4.30
N PHE A 80 4.86 2.71 3.93
CA PHE A 80 5.99 2.63 4.87
C PHE A 80 5.99 3.78 5.89
N TYR A 81 5.59 4.98 5.45
CA TYR A 81 5.55 6.20 6.28
C TYR A 81 4.23 6.39 7.04
N ARG A 82 3.20 5.58 6.78
CA ARG A 82 1.94 5.61 7.53
C ARG A 82 2.20 5.32 9.01
N ASP A 83 1.84 6.28 9.88
CA ASP A 83 2.11 6.27 11.33
C ASP A 83 3.61 6.21 11.70
N ALA A 84 4.48 6.71 10.82
CA ALA A 84 5.89 6.91 11.14
C ALA A 84 6.07 8.01 12.21
N LYS A 85 7.14 7.90 12.98
CA LYS A 85 7.52 8.86 14.03
C LYS A 85 8.76 9.62 13.59
N VAL A 86 8.65 10.94 13.46
CA VAL A 86 9.81 11.81 13.26
C VAL A 86 10.46 12.05 14.62
N LEU A 87 11.67 11.53 14.79
CA LEU A 87 12.44 11.57 16.04
C LEU A 87 13.43 12.74 16.08
N LEU A 88 13.86 13.21 14.90
CA LEU A 88 14.68 14.41 14.73
C LEU A 88 14.18 15.16 13.50
N ASP A 89 14.06 16.47 13.62
CA ASP A 89 13.72 17.38 12.52
C ASP A 89 14.51 18.68 12.67
N ARG A 90 15.45 18.93 11.74
CA ARG A 90 16.24 20.17 11.69
C ARG A 90 15.74 21.17 10.65
N LEU A 91 14.59 20.89 10.04
CA LEU A 91 13.92 21.76 9.08
C LEU A 91 12.70 22.46 9.72
N ASN A 92 12.68 22.57 11.06
CA ASN A 92 11.61 23.22 11.82
C ASN A 92 10.21 22.66 11.50
N GLY A 93 10.10 21.34 11.32
CA GLY A 93 8.83 20.65 10.99
C GLY A 93 8.75 20.20 9.53
N GLY A 94 9.66 20.64 8.66
CA GLY A 94 9.65 20.25 7.26
C GLY A 94 9.82 18.76 7.00
N ILE A 95 10.51 18.00 7.89
CA ILE A 95 10.56 16.54 7.75
C ILE A 95 9.20 15.94 8.10
N ALA A 96 8.56 16.40 9.17
CA ALA A 96 7.21 15.95 9.54
C ALA A 96 6.19 16.20 8.42
N GLU A 97 6.22 17.36 7.78
CA GLU A 97 5.35 17.68 6.63
C GLU A 97 5.57 16.73 5.45
N LEU A 98 6.83 16.42 5.11
CA LEU A 98 7.17 15.50 4.02
C LEU A 98 6.71 14.07 4.32
N ILE A 99 6.88 13.61 5.57
CA ILE A 99 6.40 12.28 5.99
C ILE A 99 4.88 12.20 5.97
N ASP A 100 4.17 13.24 6.41
CA ASP A 100 2.70 13.30 6.32
C ASP A 100 2.23 13.25 4.86
N ARG A 101 2.89 14.01 3.97
CA ARG A 101 2.63 13.98 2.53
C ARG A 101 2.87 12.61 1.92
N GLN A 102 3.93 11.91 2.33
CA GLN A 102 4.17 10.53 1.91
C GLN A 102 3.09 9.58 2.43
N ALA A 103 2.66 9.74 3.69
CA ALA A 103 1.74 8.86 4.39
C ALA A 103 0.24 9.02 4.01
N THR A 104 -0.10 10.02 3.20
CA THR A 104 -1.48 10.36 2.83
C THR A 104 -1.61 10.54 1.32
N LEU A 105 -2.78 10.25 0.74
CA LEU A 105 -3.08 10.58 -0.65
C LEU A 105 -3.80 11.93 -0.71
N SER A 106 -3.41 12.79 -1.65
CA SER A 106 -4.29 13.89 -2.05
C SER A 106 -5.51 13.32 -2.81
N ALA A 107 -6.59 14.11 -2.93
CA ALA A 107 -7.76 13.68 -3.69
C ALA A 107 -7.43 13.37 -5.16
N GLU A 108 -6.52 14.13 -5.77
CA GLU A 108 -6.05 13.91 -7.15
C GLU A 108 -5.23 12.63 -7.26
N GLU A 109 -4.30 12.41 -6.33
CA GLU A 109 -3.50 11.18 -6.29
C GLU A 109 -4.39 9.94 -6.08
N ALA A 110 -5.38 10.03 -5.19
CA ALA A 110 -6.33 8.97 -4.94
C ALA A 110 -7.14 8.65 -6.20
N ALA A 111 -7.67 9.65 -6.90
CA ALA A 111 -8.41 9.46 -8.13
C ALA A 111 -7.56 8.84 -9.25
N LEU A 112 -6.32 9.34 -9.44
CA LEU A 112 -5.41 8.80 -10.44
C LEU A 112 -5.00 7.34 -10.13
N HIS A 113 -4.68 7.06 -8.87
CA HIS A 113 -4.29 5.73 -8.42
C HIS A 113 -5.45 4.74 -8.48
N ALA A 114 -6.66 5.16 -8.10
CA ALA A 114 -7.88 4.37 -8.20
C ALA A 114 -8.17 4.01 -9.67
N ARG A 115 -8.11 5.00 -10.57
CA ARG A 115 -8.31 4.80 -12.01
C ARG A 115 -7.33 3.75 -12.58
N THR A 116 -6.03 3.93 -12.30
CA THR A 116 -4.97 3.06 -12.83
C THR A 116 -5.05 1.65 -12.25
N SER A 117 -5.31 1.54 -10.94
CA SER A 117 -5.41 0.25 -10.25
C SER A 117 -6.68 -0.51 -10.64
N LEU A 118 -7.80 0.21 -10.87
CA LEU A 118 -9.04 -0.38 -11.33
C LEU A 118 -8.88 -1.00 -12.71
N ASP A 119 -8.22 -0.30 -13.64
CA ASP A 119 -7.93 -0.83 -14.98
C ASP A 119 -7.07 -2.11 -14.91
N ALA A 120 -6.02 -2.10 -14.09
CA ALA A 120 -5.16 -3.26 -13.88
C ALA A 120 -5.91 -4.44 -13.21
N TYR A 121 -6.83 -4.15 -12.28
CA TYR A 121 -7.69 -5.14 -11.66
C TYR A 121 -8.63 -5.79 -12.69
N VAL A 122 -9.33 -4.99 -13.50
CA VAL A 122 -10.22 -5.47 -14.57
C VAL A 122 -9.45 -6.32 -15.57
N ASN A 123 -8.25 -5.89 -15.99
CA ASN A 123 -7.40 -6.66 -16.89
C ASN A 123 -7.07 -8.06 -16.36
N GLN A 124 -6.69 -8.17 -15.08
CA GLN A 124 -6.37 -9.47 -14.50
C GLN A 124 -7.62 -10.35 -14.31
N LEU A 125 -8.77 -9.77 -13.99
CA LEU A 125 -10.02 -10.51 -13.94
C LEU A 125 -10.47 -10.98 -15.33
N TYR A 126 -10.30 -10.16 -16.36
CA TYR A 126 -10.57 -10.55 -17.74
C TYR A 126 -9.70 -11.73 -18.19
N ARG A 127 -8.41 -11.69 -17.86
CA ARG A 127 -7.49 -12.81 -18.10
C ARG A 127 -7.93 -14.08 -17.36
N CYS A 128 -8.27 -13.96 -16.08
CA CYS A 128 -8.83 -15.06 -15.29
C CYS A 128 -10.08 -15.65 -15.96
N ALA A 129 -11.04 -14.80 -16.35
CA ALA A 129 -12.29 -15.23 -16.98
C ALA A 129 -12.06 -15.91 -18.33
N LYS A 130 -11.12 -15.42 -19.15
CA LYS A 130 -10.68 -16.07 -20.39
C LYS A 130 -10.04 -17.43 -20.14
N SER A 131 -9.11 -17.50 -19.19
CA SER A 131 -8.47 -18.75 -18.79
C SER A 131 -9.51 -19.79 -18.33
N ARG A 132 -10.53 -19.38 -17.56
CA ARG A 132 -11.64 -20.28 -17.16
C ARG A 132 -12.48 -20.72 -18.36
N ARG A 133 -12.88 -19.78 -19.22
CA ARG A 133 -13.64 -20.06 -20.46
C ARG A 133 -12.94 -21.09 -21.35
N ASP A 134 -11.62 -20.98 -21.46
CA ASP A 134 -10.80 -21.81 -22.35
C ASP A 134 -10.33 -23.12 -21.67
N GLY A 135 -10.73 -23.37 -20.42
CA GLY A 135 -10.42 -24.60 -19.67
C GLY A 135 -9.04 -24.63 -19.00
N PHE A 136 -8.33 -23.49 -18.95
CA PHE A 136 -7.02 -23.35 -18.31
C PHE A 136 -7.15 -23.05 -16.81
N ALA A 137 -7.59 -24.04 -16.04
CA ALA A 137 -7.89 -23.87 -14.61
C ALA A 137 -6.69 -23.36 -13.77
N GLU A 138 -5.48 -23.88 -13.98
CA GLU A 138 -4.29 -23.43 -13.25
C GLU A 138 -3.91 -21.99 -13.58
N ALA A 139 -3.97 -21.62 -14.85
CA ALA A 139 -3.73 -20.25 -15.30
C ALA A 139 -4.76 -19.28 -14.68
N ALA A 140 -6.04 -19.66 -14.67
CA ALA A 140 -7.09 -18.87 -14.05
C ALA A 140 -6.87 -18.63 -12.55
N LEU A 141 -6.36 -19.62 -11.82
CA LEU A 141 -6.02 -19.47 -10.40
C LEU A 141 -4.87 -18.48 -10.20
N LEU A 142 -3.86 -18.53 -11.07
CA LEU A 142 -2.74 -17.57 -11.04
C LEU A 142 -3.20 -16.17 -11.41
N ASP A 143 -3.98 -16.00 -12.49
CA ASP A 143 -4.53 -14.71 -12.91
C ASP A 143 -5.39 -14.10 -11.78
N GLU A 144 -6.22 -14.91 -11.09
CA GLU A 144 -7.01 -14.44 -9.95
C GLU A 144 -6.13 -14.03 -8.76
N ALA A 145 -5.08 -14.80 -8.45
CA ALA A 145 -4.13 -14.43 -7.40
C ALA A 145 -3.37 -13.13 -7.73
N GLU A 146 -2.96 -12.95 -8.99
CA GLU A 146 -2.31 -11.73 -9.48
C GLU A 146 -3.24 -10.50 -9.48
N SER A 147 -4.56 -10.71 -9.46
CA SER A 147 -5.53 -9.61 -9.35
C SER A 147 -5.65 -9.06 -7.92
N LEU A 148 -5.25 -9.80 -6.88
CA LEU A 148 -5.44 -9.41 -5.48
C LEU A 148 -4.74 -8.10 -5.09
N PRO A 149 -3.48 -7.83 -5.47
CA PRO A 149 -2.87 -6.54 -5.22
C PRO A 149 -3.69 -5.40 -5.81
N TRP A 150 -4.16 -5.54 -7.05
CA TRP A 150 -4.93 -4.51 -7.75
C TRP A 150 -6.31 -4.29 -7.15
N LEU A 151 -6.99 -5.35 -6.69
CA LEU A 151 -8.23 -5.23 -5.91
C LEU A 151 -7.99 -4.36 -4.67
N LEU A 152 -6.94 -4.66 -3.89
CA LEU A 152 -6.64 -3.94 -2.66
C LEU A 152 -6.23 -2.49 -2.95
N GLU A 153 -5.37 -2.25 -3.94
CA GLU A 153 -5.01 -0.89 -4.36
C GLU A 153 -6.26 -0.09 -4.77
N THR A 154 -7.13 -0.69 -5.58
CA THR A 154 -8.37 -0.05 -6.07
C THR A 154 -9.28 0.36 -4.92
N VAL A 155 -9.64 -0.56 -4.02
CA VAL A 155 -10.60 -0.25 -2.95
C VAL A 155 -10.03 0.76 -1.95
N PHE A 156 -8.76 0.64 -1.56
CA PHE A 156 -8.14 1.61 -0.67
C PHE A 156 -8.05 3.00 -1.33
N ALA A 157 -7.66 3.08 -2.60
CA ALA A 157 -7.57 4.34 -3.34
C ALA A 157 -8.94 5.01 -3.53
N LEU A 158 -10.00 4.24 -3.80
CA LEU A 158 -11.38 4.74 -3.86
C LEU A 158 -11.83 5.36 -2.54
N HIS A 159 -11.27 4.90 -1.42
CA HIS A 159 -11.47 5.50 -0.10
C HIS A 159 -10.42 6.57 0.28
N GLY A 160 -9.59 7.01 -0.65
CA GLY A 160 -8.55 8.03 -0.42
C GLY A 160 -7.40 7.56 0.47
N ARG A 161 -7.18 6.24 0.58
CA ARG A 161 -6.20 5.65 1.49
C ARG A 161 -5.11 4.90 0.73
N LEU A 162 -3.91 4.91 1.29
CA LEU A 162 -2.83 4.03 0.85
C LEU A 162 -3.17 2.58 1.23
N ARG A 163 -2.87 1.64 0.32
CA ARG A 163 -2.99 0.21 0.62
C ARG A 163 -1.91 -0.19 1.64
N PRO A 164 -2.28 -0.90 2.73
CA PRO A 164 -1.32 -1.46 3.66
C PRO A 164 -0.50 -2.60 3.06
N TYR A 165 0.73 -2.76 3.53
CA TYR A 165 1.46 -4.01 3.31
C TYR A 165 0.66 -5.20 3.87
N ASN A 166 0.74 -6.36 3.21
CA ASN A 166 -0.07 -7.53 3.57
C ASN A 166 0.06 -7.92 5.06
N LYS A 167 1.25 -7.74 5.67
CA LYS A 167 1.47 -8.00 7.11
C LYS A 167 0.66 -7.08 8.04
N TYR A 168 0.27 -5.91 7.57
CA TYR A 168 -0.50 -4.90 8.31
C TYR A 168 -1.97 -4.85 7.89
N LEU A 169 -2.40 -5.54 6.83
CA LEU A 169 -3.76 -5.43 6.30
C LEU A 169 -4.84 -5.69 7.37
N ARG A 170 -4.69 -6.74 8.19
CA ARG A 170 -5.63 -7.03 9.28
C ARG A 170 -5.66 -5.90 10.31
N TRP A 171 -4.49 -5.50 10.81
CA TRP A 171 -4.35 -4.45 11.81
C TRP A 171 -4.93 -3.11 11.32
N GLU A 172 -4.70 -2.77 10.04
CA GLU A 172 -5.21 -1.55 9.42
C GLU A 172 -6.74 -1.53 9.37
N LEU A 173 -7.37 -2.66 9.00
CA LEU A 173 -8.83 -2.79 8.96
C LEU A 173 -9.47 -2.85 10.36
N GLU A 174 -8.78 -3.41 11.35
CA GLU A 174 -9.26 -3.46 12.74
C GLU A 174 -9.13 -2.09 13.44
N SER A 175 -8.05 -1.36 13.18
CA SER A 175 -7.75 -0.06 13.82
C SER A 175 -8.40 1.11 13.10
N PHE A 176 -8.50 1.03 11.78
CA PHE A 176 -8.99 2.10 10.90
C PHE A 176 -9.97 1.50 9.88
N PRO A 177 -11.19 1.14 10.30
CA PRO A 177 -12.10 0.37 9.47
C PRO A 177 -12.53 1.13 8.22
N LEU A 178 -12.67 0.40 7.10
CA LEU A 178 -13.26 0.96 5.87
C LEU A 178 -14.80 1.07 6.01
N PRO A 179 -15.44 2.00 5.28
CA PRO A 179 -16.89 2.14 5.32
C PRO A 179 -17.65 0.90 4.79
N GLY A 180 -18.81 0.61 5.38
CA GLY A 180 -19.72 -0.44 4.92
C GLY A 180 -19.11 -1.84 5.01
N ASP A 181 -19.46 -2.70 4.06
CA ASP A 181 -19.03 -4.11 4.06
C ASP A 181 -17.57 -4.30 3.66
N TRP A 182 -16.90 -3.27 3.14
CA TRP A 182 -15.50 -3.33 2.70
C TRP A 182 -14.53 -3.74 3.80
N ASN A 183 -14.78 -3.27 5.03
CA ASN A 183 -13.93 -3.63 6.15
C ASN A 183 -13.86 -5.15 6.36
N THR A 184 -15.02 -5.78 6.29
CA THR A 184 -15.15 -7.23 6.47
C THR A 184 -14.71 -7.95 5.20
N ALA A 185 -15.10 -7.48 4.01
CA ALA A 185 -14.80 -8.11 2.73
C ALA A 185 -13.28 -8.23 2.47
N LEU A 186 -12.51 -7.23 2.88
CA LEU A 186 -11.06 -7.16 2.67
C LEU A 186 -10.23 -7.85 3.77
N MET A 187 -10.85 -8.47 4.77
CA MET A 187 -10.11 -9.23 5.78
C MET A 187 -9.27 -10.34 5.11
N PRO A 188 -8.00 -10.55 5.51
CA PRO A 188 -7.06 -11.42 4.78
C PRO A 188 -7.56 -12.86 4.53
N ASP A 189 -8.31 -13.44 5.47
CA ASP A 189 -8.89 -14.77 5.37
C ASP A 189 -10.01 -14.87 4.32
N ARG A 190 -10.66 -13.74 4.02
CA ARG A 190 -11.76 -13.63 3.06
C ARG A 190 -11.28 -13.21 1.68
N VAL A 191 -10.43 -12.18 1.61
CA VAL A 191 -10.04 -11.55 0.34
C VAL A 191 -9.18 -12.46 -0.53
N ARG A 192 -8.36 -13.34 0.08
CA ARG A 192 -7.37 -14.19 -0.61
C ARG A 192 -7.90 -15.10 -1.72
N THR A 193 -9.22 -15.32 -1.79
CA THR A 193 -9.89 -16.11 -2.83
C THR A 193 -11.20 -15.47 -3.28
N ALA A 194 -11.31 -14.14 -3.18
CA ALA A 194 -12.56 -13.42 -3.42
C ALA A 194 -12.45 -12.39 -4.54
N SER A 195 -11.31 -12.35 -5.25
CA SER A 195 -11.02 -11.26 -6.17
C SER A 195 -12.04 -11.16 -7.28
N LEU A 196 -12.37 -12.27 -7.94
CA LEU A 196 -13.38 -12.28 -9.00
C LEU A 196 -14.79 -12.04 -8.44
N ARG A 197 -15.13 -12.66 -7.31
CA ARG A 197 -16.45 -12.54 -6.66
C ARG A 197 -16.77 -11.11 -6.20
N LEU A 198 -15.76 -10.34 -5.78
CA LEU A 198 -15.96 -8.97 -5.32
C LEU A 198 -16.15 -7.97 -6.46
N PHE A 199 -15.94 -8.38 -7.72
CA PHE A 199 -16.00 -7.48 -8.87
C PHE A 199 -17.29 -6.63 -8.94
N PRO A 200 -18.52 -7.18 -8.79
CA PRO A 200 -19.73 -6.35 -8.85
C PRO A 200 -19.79 -5.25 -7.76
N ALA A 201 -19.27 -5.55 -6.57
CA ALA A 201 -19.19 -4.56 -5.49
C ALA A 201 -18.13 -3.49 -5.79
N VAL A 202 -16.97 -3.88 -6.33
CA VAL A 202 -15.91 -2.94 -6.76
C VAL A 202 -16.41 -2.05 -7.87
N GLU A 203 -17.12 -2.60 -8.85
CA GLU A 203 -17.72 -1.86 -9.95
C GLU A 203 -18.68 -0.78 -9.44
N THR A 204 -19.57 -1.16 -8.53
CA THR A 204 -20.51 -0.23 -7.88
C THR A 204 -19.75 0.89 -7.16
N LEU A 205 -18.73 0.53 -6.38
CA LEU A 205 -17.91 1.50 -5.65
C LEU A 205 -17.19 2.47 -6.60
N ALA A 206 -16.58 1.96 -7.67
CA ALA A 206 -15.88 2.74 -8.67
C ALA A 206 -16.82 3.75 -9.35
N ARG A 207 -18.02 3.32 -9.75
CA ARG A 207 -19.04 4.20 -10.34
C ARG A 207 -19.47 5.29 -9.37
N CYS A 208 -19.70 4.96 -8.09
CA CYS A 208 -20.04 5.94 -7.06
C CYS A 208 -18.94 7.00 -6.84
N HIS A 209 -17.68 6.66 -7.12
CA HIS A 209 -16.54 7.58 -7.00
C HIS A 209 -16.13 8.22 -8.34
N GLY A 210 -16.98 8.10 -9.38
CA GLY A 210 -16.76 8.78 -10.65
C GLY A 210 -15.77 8.11 -11.60
N HIS A 211 -15.52 6.81 -11.42
CA HIS A 211 -14.61 6.01 -12.26
C HIS A 211 -15.35 5.09 -13.26
N ALA A 212 -16.57 5.47 -13.67
CA ALA A 212 -17.37 4.70 -14.61
C ALA A 212 -16.70 4.57 -15.99
N GLU A 213 -15.91 5.57 -16.39
CA GLU A 213 -15.26 5.63 -17.69
C GLU A 213 -14.23 4.52 -17.89
N VAL A 214 -13.58 4.07 -16.80
CA VAL A 214 -12.65 2.94 -16.85
C VAL A 214 -13.39 1.69 -17.28
N LEU A 215 -14.49 1.38 -16.59
CA LEU A 215 -15.31 0.19 -16.84
C LEU A 215 -15.95 0.21 -18.23
N GLU A 216 -16.47 1.37 -18.64
CA GLU A 216 -17.05 1.57 -19.98
C GLU A 216 -16.01 1.39 -21.10
N GLY A 217 -14.74 1.75 -20.84
CA GLY A 217 -13.64 1.54 -21.78
C GLY A 217 -13.36 0.07 -22.13
N TRP A 218 -13.71 -0.86 -21.24
CA TRP A 218 -13.59 -2.31 -21.49
C TRP A 218 -14.77 -2.88 -22.30
N GLY A 219 -15.89 -2.14 -22.42
CA GLY A 219 -17.03 -2.55 -23.23
C GLY A 219 -17.56 -3.95 -22.89
N SER A 220 -17.79 -4.78 -23.91
CA SER A 220 -18.37 -6.13 -23.75
C SER A 220 -17.46 -7.11 -23.01
N ASP A 221 -16.17 -6.82 -22.83
CA ASP A 221 -15.28 -7.70 -22.05
C ASP A 221 -15.68 -7.78 -20.57
N ILE A 222 -16.36 -6.75 -20.05
CA ILE A 222 -16.93 -6.72 -18.69
C ILE A 222 -18.01 -7.80 -18.50
N GLU A 223 -18.79 -8.11 -19.54
CA GLU A 223 -19.85 -9.12 -19.48
C GLU A 223 -19.28 -10.52 -19.18
N LEU A 224 -18.10 -10.81 -19.73
CA LEU A 224 -17.39 -12.06 -19.44
C LEU A 224 -16.98 -12.14 -17.97
N ILE A 225 -16.50 -11.04 -17.40
CA ILE A 225 -16.13 -10.98 -15.98
C ILE A 225 -17.36 -11.21 -15.10
N HIS A 226 -18.48 -10.55 -15.41
CA HIS A 226 -19.74 -10.74 -14.67
C HIS A 226 -20.21 -12.19 -14.67
N ALA A 227 -20.24 -12.84 -15.83
CA ALA A 227 -20.68 -14.22 -15.94
C ALA A 227 -19.91 -15.16 -15.01
N PHE A 228 -18.58 -14.97 -14.91
CA PHE A 228 -17.75 -15.79 -14.01
C PHE A 228 -17.78 -15.32 -12.55
N ALA A 229 -17.99 -14.04 -12.28
CA ALA A 229 -18.17 -13.54 -10.92
C ALA A 229 -19.47 -14.07 -10.28
N GLU A 230 -20.56 -14.13 -11.04
CA GLU A 230 -21.83 -14.72 -10.61
C GLU A 230 -21.67 -16.22 -10.29
N ALA A 231 -21.03 -16.98 -11.18
CA ALA A 231 -20.75 -18.40 -10.96
C ALA A 231 -19.90 -18.63 -9.69
N ALA A 232 -18.87 -17.81 -9.48
CA ALA A 232 -18.01 -17.89 -8.29
C ALA A 232 -18.76 -17.54 -6.98
N GLY A 233 -19.85 -16.77 -7.05
CA GLY A 233 -20.73 -16.49 -5.92
C GLY A 233 -21.66 -17.66 -5.57
N ALA A 234 -22.08 -18.44 -6.58
CA ALA A 234 -23.04 -19.53 -6.43
C ALA A 234 -22.46 -20.81 -5.79
N ASP A 235 -21.18 -21.13 -6.03
CA ASP A 235 -20.49 -22.35 -5.55
C ASP A 235 -20.34 -22.47 -4.00
N ARG A 236 -20.93 -21.56 -3.22
CA ARG A 236 -20.81 -21.50 -1.75
C ARG A 236 -22.14 -21.36 -1.00
N CYS A 237 -23.29 -21.49 -1.67
CA CYS A 237 -24.60 -21.65 -1.03
C CYS A 237 -25.00 -23.12 -0.92
#